data_AF-A0A9C7SB91-F1
#
_entry.id   AF-A0A9C7SB91-F1
#
_cell.length_a   1.000
_cell.length_b   1.000
_cell.length_c   1.000
_cell.angle_alpha   90.00
_cell.angle_beta   90.00
_cell.angle_gamma   90.00
#
_symmetry.space_group_name_H-M   'P 1'
#
loop_
_entity.id
_entity.type
_entity.pdbx_description
1 polymer ?
#
loop_
_entity_poly.entity_id
_entity_poly.type
_entity_poly.pdbx_seq_one_letter_code
_entity_poly.pdbx_strand_id
1 'polypeptide(L)'
;YKNPKTGEISEQLGGKVFWTNPDGHLCHRFSFRKMDMAWSEDSEIIAARDVLESVILDESEYVIEGRLESGMGLISNNVLHTREKPVDSDDPAKKRLLYRARYYDRVNAC
;
A
#
# COMPACT_ATOMS: atom_id res chain seq x y z
N TYR A 1 7.92 -2.78 -13.62
CA TYR A 1 8.02 -1.62 -12.71
C TYR A 1 8.27 -0.37 -13.53
N LYS A 2 7.67 0.77 -13.19
CA LYS A 2 7.92 2.05 -13.87
C LYS A 2 8.82 2.93 -13.00
N ASN A 3 9.91 3.44 -13.54
CA ASN A 3 10.74 4.39 -12.82
C ASN A 3 10.00 5.74 -12.73
N PRO A 4 9.72 6.27 -11.52
CA PRO A 4 8.97 7.52 -11.39
C PRO A 4 9.74 8.76 -11.85
N LYS A 5 11.07 8.69 -11.97
CA LYS A 5 11.90 9.81 -12.46
C LYS A 5 12.06 9.81 -13.98
N THR A 6 12.30 8.65 -14.57
CA THR A 6 12.60 8.53 -16.02
C THR A 6 11.40 8.09 -16.85
N GLY A 7 10.38 7.51 -16.22
CA GLY A 7 9.23 6.90 -16.90
C GLY A 7 9.52 5.53 -17.53
N GLU A 8 10.76 5.07 -17.51
CA GLU A 8 11.19 3.80 -18.10
C GLU A 8 10.53 2.60 -17.41
N ILE A 9 10.17 1.61 -18.22
CA ILE A 9 9.57 0.37 -17.74
C ILE A 9 10.66 -0.70 -17.71
N SER A 10 10.88 -1.30 -16.54
CA SER A 10 11.74 -2.47 -16.37
C SER A 10 10.88 -3.72 -16.19
N GLU A 11 11.02 -4.67 -17.12
CA GLU A 11 10.40 -5.98 -17.07
C GLU A 11 11.08 -6.91 -16.05
N GLN A 12 12.39 -6.77 -15.85
CA GLN A 12 13.15 -7.53 -14.85
C GLN A 12 12.70 -7.25 -13.42
N LEU A 13 12.30 -6.01 -13.15
CA LEU A 13 11.70 -5.60 -11.88
C LEU A 13 10.18 -5.87 -11.84
N GLY A 14 9.65 -6.62 -12.82
CA GLY A 14 8.26 -7.08 -12.94
C GLY A 14 7.95 -8.35 -12.14
N GLY A 15 6.84 -9.05 -12.48
CA GLY A 15 6.39 -10.30 -11.80
C GLY A 15 4.94 -10.30 -11.29
N LYS A 16 4.64 -11.11 -10.28
CA LYS A 16 3.29 -11.24 -9.69
C LYS A 16 2.92 -10.07 -8.79
N VAL A 17 1.69 -9.56 -8.90
CA VAL A 17 1.19 -8.49 -8.03
C VAL A 17 0.77 -9.02 -6.66
N PHE A 18 0.12 -10.20 -6.64
CA PHE A 18 -0.33 -10.92 -5.46
C PHE A 18 0.21 -12.36 -5.50
N TRP A 19 0.57 -12.90 -4.35
CA TRP A 19 0.98 -14.29 -4.19
C TRP A 19 0.80 -14.73 -2.73
N THR A 20 0.77 -16.02 -2.47
CA THR A 20 0.85 -16.57 -1.11
C THR A 20 2.28 -17.00 -0.79
N ASN A 21 2.74 -16.74 0.43
CA ASN A 21 4.00 -17.31 0.91
C ASN A 21 3.81 -18.80 1.31
N PRO A 22 4.89 -19.57 1.57
CA PRO A 22 4.79 -20.97 1.99
C PRO A 22 3.93 -21.19 3.24
N ASP A 23 3.85 -20.18 4.12
CA ASP A 23 3.04 -20.21 5.35
C ASP A 23 1.55 -19.87 5.10
N GLY A 24 1.14 -19.65 3.85
CA GLY A 24 -0.26 -19.41 3.47
C GLY A 24 -0.74 -17.96 3.60
N HIS A 25 0.14 -17.01 3.91
CA HIS A 25 -0.21 -15.60 4.00
C HIS A 25 -0.15 -14.88 2.65
N LEU A 26 -1.11 -13.96 2.42
CA LEU A 26 -1.10 -13.08 1.27
C LEU A 26 0.07 -12.10 1.34
N CYS A 27 0.81 -12.05 0.24
CA CYS A 27 1.83 -11.08 -0.05
C CYS A 27 1.42 -10.28 -1.29
N HIS A 28 1.77 -9.00 -1.32
CA HIS A 28 1.53 -8.17 -2.49
C HIS A 28 2.56 -7.07 -2.64
N ARG A 29 2.58 -6.51 -3.84
CA ARG A 29 3.29 -5.28 -4.17
C ARG A 29 2.41 -4.27 -4.91
N PHE A 30 1.09 -4.51 -4.86
CA PHE A 30 0.09 -3.60 -5.39
C PHE A 30 0.16 -2.23 -4.70
N SER A 31 -0.06 -1.17 -5.48
CA SER A 31 -0.11 0.21 -5.04
C SER A 31 -1.12 0.95 -5.90
N PHE A 32 -1.99 1.76 -5.29
CA PHE A 32 -2.87 2.68 -6.02
C PHE A 32 -2.12 3.84 -6.67
N ARG A 33 -0.85 4.02 -6.35
CA ARG A 33 -0.04 5.08 -6.92
C ARG A 33 0.26 4.73 -8.37
N LYS A 34 -0.24 5.53 -9.29
CA LYS A 34 -0.02 5.38 -10.74
C LYS A 34 1.41 5.77 -11.18
N MET A 35 2.31 6.05 -10.24
CA MET A 35 3.63 6.62 -10.55
C MET A 35 4.70 5.56 -10.80
N ASP A 36 4.69 4.45 -10.06
CA ASP A 36 5.74 3.43 -10.04
C ASP A 36 5.29 2.05 -10.57
N MET A 37 4.02 1.92 -10.93
CA MET A 37 3.45 0.71 -11.54
C MET A 37 3.31 0.87 -13.05
N ALA A 38 3.74 -0.17 -13.78
CA ALA A 38 3.42 -0.38 -15.18
C ALA A 38 2.60 -1.67 -15.27
N TRP A 39 1.50 -1.62 -16.02
CA TRP A 39 0.60 -2.73 -16.26
C TRP A 39 0.66 -3.12 -17.73
N SER A 40 0.38 -4.39 -18.03
CA SER A 40 0.13 -4.78 -19.42
C SER A 40 -1.11 -4.05 -19.94
N GLU A 41 -1.13 -3.77 -21.24
CA GLU A 41 -2.30 -3.19 -21.93
C GLU A 41 -3.28 -4.28 -22.42
N ASP A 42 -3.03 -5.54 -22.07
CA ASP A 42 -3.95 -6.63 -22.35
C ASP A 42 -5.32 -6.35 -21.72
N SER A 43 -6.38 -6.59 -22.49
CA SER A 43 -7.77 -6.31 -22.08
C SER A 43 -8.15 -7.04 -20.79
N GLU A 44 -7.66 -8.27 -20.59
CA GLU A 44 -7.88 -9.04 -19.36
C GLU A 44 -7.20 -8.39 -18.14
N ILE A 45 -6.00 -7.83 -18.32
CA ILE A 45 -5.26 -7.15 -17.24
C ILE A 45 -5.93 -5.82 -16.89
N ILE A 46 -6.42 -5.08 -17.89
CA ILE A 46 -7.20 -3.86 -17.68
C ILE A 46 -8.47 -4.18 -16.88
N ALA A 47 -9.25 -5.18 -17.30
CA ALA A 47 -10.47 -5.58 -16.61
C ALA A 47 -10.19 -6.04 -15.16
N ALA A 48 -9.15 -6.83 -14.94
CA ALA A 48 -8.75 -7.27 -13.61
C ALA A 48 -8.33 -6.09 -12.70
N ARG A 49 -7.59 -5.12 -13.26
CA ARG A 49 -7.22 -3.89 -12.52
C ARG A 49 -8.46 -3.09 -12.14
N ASP A 50 -9.40 -2.92 -13.05
CA ASP A 50 -10.59 -2.10 -12.80
C ASP A 50 -11.48 -2.73 -11.71
N VAL A 51 -11.62 -4.07 -11.70
CA VAL A 51 -12.28 -4.80 -10.60
C VAL A 51 -11.54 -4.62 -9.28
N LEU A 52 -10.21 -4.75 -9.29
CA LEU A 52 -9.39 -4.59 -8.09
C LEU A 52 -9.50 -3.16 -7.52
N GLU A 53 -9.48 -2.15 -8.39
CA GLU A 53 -9.68 -0.76 -8.00
C GLU A 53 -11.07 -0.56 -7.39
N SER A 54 -12.12 -1.14 -8.00
CA SER A 54 -13.48 -1.09 -7.46
C SER A 54 -13.60 -1.73 -6.08
N VAL A 55 -13.04 -2.93 -5.87
CA VAL A 55 -13.15 -3.65 -4.60
C VAL A 55 -12.49 -2.89 -3.45
N ILE A 56 -11.39 -2.19 -3.71
CA ILE A 56 -10.66 -1.49 -2.65
C ILE A 56 -11.23 -0.09 -2.41
N LEU A 57 -11.86 0.52 -3.42
CA LEU A 57 -12.58 1.79 -3.25
C LEU A 57 -13.96 1.61 -2.62
N ASP A 58 -14.55 0.42 -2.73
CA ASP A 58 -15.75 0.06 -2.01
C ASP A 58 -15.39 -0.12 -0.53
N GLU A 59 -15.88 0.79 0.33
CA GLU A 59 -15.62 0.81 1.78
C GLU A 59 -16.25 -0.43 2.45
N SER A 60 -15.55 -1.56 2.35
CA SER A 60 -16.02 -2.86 2.83
C SER A 60 -15.88 -3.03 4.34
N GLU A 61 -16.55 -4.05 4.89
CA GLU A 61 -16.42 -4.48 6.29
C GLU A 61 -14.98 -4.85 6.71
N TYR A 62 -14.07 -5.03 5.75
CA TYR A 62 -12.67 -5.34 5.97
C TYR A 62 -11.78 -4.09 6.10
N VAL A 63 -12.33 -2.89 5.94
CA VAL A 63 -11.61 -1.63 6.14
C VAL A 63 -11.56 -1.32 7.63
N ILE A 64 -10.34 -1.18 8.16
CA ILE A 64 -10.10 -0.74 9.53
C ILE A 64 -9.69 0.73 9.49
N GLU A 65 -10.56 1.59 10.01
CA GLU A 65 -10.28 3.00 10.19
C GLU A 65 -9.81 3.31 11.61
N GLY A 66 -8.80 4.18 11.72
CA GLY A 66 -8.26 4.54 13.01
C GLY A 66 -7.48 5.85 12.98
N ARG A 67 -7.72 6.69 13.97
CA ARG A 67 -6.94 7.91 14.21
C ARG A 67 -5.87 7.64 15.24
N LEU A 68 -4.60 7.69 14.82
CA LEU A 68 -3.48 7.61 15.75
C LEU A 68 -3.43 8.82 16.69
N GLU A 69 -3.45 8.57 17.99
CA GLU A 69 -3.22 9.56 19.05
C GLU A 69 -1.75 9.62 19.47
N SER A 70 -1.39 10.62 20.29
CA SER A 70 -0.03 10.74 20.82
C SER A 70 0.32 9.51 21.66
N GLY A 71 1.49 8.92 21.40
CA GLY A 71 1.93 7.69 22.04
C GLY A 71 1.42 6.39 21.39
N MET A 72 0.53 6.48 20.40
CA MET A 72 0.09 5.30 19.64
C MET A 72 1.02 5.00 18.46
N GLY A 73 1.05 3.72 18.07
CA GLY A 73 1.72 3.24 16.87
C GLY A 73 0.90 2.17 16.17
N LEU A 74 1.13 2.00 14.88
CA LEU A 74 0.55 0.93 14.07
C LEU A 74 1.66 0.02 13.55
N ILE A 75 1.52 -1.27 13.81
CA ILE A 75 2.33 -2.32 13.21
C ILE A 75 1.41 -3.13 12.29
N SER A 76 1.81 -3.32 11.04
CA SER A 76 1.02 -4.08 10.07
C SER A 76 1.90 -4.89 9.12
N ASN A 77 1.39 -6.04 8.69
CA ASN A 77 2.06 -6.93 7.74
C ASN A 77 1.86 -6.45 6.29
N ASN A 78 2.34 -5.23 6.00
CA ASN A 78 2.28 -4.58 4.68
C ASN A 78 0.87 -4.60 4.05
N VAL A 79 -0.17 -4.32 4.84
CA VAL A 79 -1.55 -4.21 4.31
C VAL A 79 -1.68 -2.98 3.42
N LEU A 80 -2.61 -3.03 2.46
CA LEU A 80 -3.02 -1.85 1.73
C LEU A 80 -3.58 -0.82 2.71
N HIS A 81 -3.08 0.40 2.63
CA HIS A 81 -3.50 1.50 3.49
C HIS A 81 -3.46 2.81 2.73
N THR A 82 -4.45 3.65 2.99
CA THR A 82 -4.40 5.06 2.67
C THR A 82 -4.26 5.88 3.95
N ARG A 83 -4.02 7.17 3.80
CA ARG A 83 -4.08 8.13 4.91
C ARG A 83 -4.67 9.41 4.40
N GLU A 84 -5.43 10.08 5.25
CA GLU A 84 -5.78 11.47 5.01
C GLU A 84 -4.52 12.34 5.09
N LYS A 85 -4.51 13.41 4.28
CA LYS A 85 -3.44 14.41 4.35
C LYS A 85 -3.50 15.07 5.74
N PRO A 86 -2.40 15.08 6.52
CA PRO A 86 -2.38 15.80 7.78
C PRO A 86 -2.67 17.28 7.53
N VAL A 87 -3.53 17.85 8.38
CA VAL A 87 -3.70 19.30 8.49
C VAL A 87 -2.85 19.74 9.67
N ASP A 88 -1.66 20.27 9.37
CA ASP A 88 -0.76 20.75 10.40
C ASP A 88 -1.26 22.09 10.96
N SER A 89 -1.13 22.26 12.28
CA SER A 89 -1.31 23.57 12.91
C SER A 89 -0.12 24.48 12.60
N ASP A 90 -0.38 25.79 12.51
CA ASP A 90 0.69 26.80 12.46
C ASP A 90 1.55 26.79 13.73
N ASP A 91 0.99 26.31 14.85
CA ASP A 91 1.71 26.08 16.10
C ASP A 91 2.66 24.86 15.95
N PRO A 92 3.99 25.07 16.00
CA PRO A 92 4.96 23.98 15.87
C PRO A 92 4.79 22.89 16.93
N ALA A 93 4.29 23.22 18.13
CA ALA A 93 4.10 22.26 19.21
C ALA A 93 2.95 21.27 18.93
N LYS A 94 2.09 21.58 17.96
CA LYS A 94 0.93 20.76 17.57
C LYS A 94 1.15 20.00 16.26
N LYS A 95 2.36 20.06 15.71
CA LYS A 95 2.72 19.27 14.52
C LYS A 95 2.81 17.79 14.86
N ARG A 96 2.36 16.96 13.93
CA ARG A 96 2.41 15.50 14.09
C ARG A 96 3.79 14.98 13.69
N LEU A 97 4.43 14.23 14.58
CA LEU A 97 5.65 13.48 14.30
C LEU A 97 5.33 11.98 14.27
N LEU A 98 5.70 11.30 13.18
CA LEU A 98 5.54 9.85 13.03
C LEU A 98 6.90 9.24 12.64
N TYR A 99 7.38 8.31 13.46
CA TYR A 99 8.52 7.48 13.10
C TYR A 99 8.04 6.25 12.32
N ARG A 100 8.74 5.92 11.25
CA ARG A 100 8.41 4.76 10.41
C ARG A 100 9.62 3.85 10.27
N ALA A 101 9.44 2.60 10.67
CA ALA A 101 10.36 1.51 10.40
C ALA A 101 9.75 0.56 9.35
N ARG A 102 10.61 -0.22 8.70
CA ARG A 102 10.24 -1.35 7.86
C ARG A 102 11.05 -2.55 8.29
N TYR A 103 10.37 -3.68 8.42
CA TYR A 103 10.98 -4.96 8.78
C TYR A 103 10.85 -5.91 7.61
N TYR A 104 11.85 -6.77 7.42
CA TYR A 104 11.80 -7.83 6.42
C TYR A 104 10.90 -8.97 6.87
N ASP A 105 10.90 -9.26 8.17
CA ASP A 105 10.14 -10.35 8.75
C ASP A 105 8.71 -9.93 9.08
N ARG A 106 7.80 -10.88 8.90
CA ARG A 106 6.39 -10.75 9.26
C ARG A 106 6.24 -10.74 10.78
N VAL A 107 5.28 -9.97 11.28
CA VAL A 107 4.82 -10.09 12.66
C VAL A 107 3.86 -11.26 12.76
N ASN A 108 4.19 -12.22 13.61
CA ASN A 108 3.36 -13.39 13.92
C ASN A 108 2.54 -13.11 15.19
N ALA A 109 1.33 -13.68 15.26
CA ALA A 109 0.58 -13.70 16.51
C ALA A 109 1.34 -14.56 17.53
N CYS A 110 1.40 -14.09 18.78
CA CYS A 110 1.95 -14.84 19.89
C CYS A 110 1.04 -16.03 20.27
#